data_AF-A0A9Q5CJZ9-F1
#
_entry.id   AF-A0A9Q5CJZ9-F1
#
_cell.length_a   1.000
_cell.length_b   1.000
_cell.length_c   1.000
_cell.angle_alpha   90.00
_cell.angle_beta   90.00
_cell.angle_gamma   90.00
#
_symmetry.space_group_name_H-M   'P 1'
#
loop_
_entity.id
_entity.type
_entity.pdbx_description
1 polymer ?
#
loop_
_entity_poly.entity_id
_entity_poly.type
_entity_poly.pdbx_seq_one_letter_code
_entity_poly.pdbx_strand_id
1 'polypeptide(L)'
;MTKMGKVIARRAALLVLAGTVAACGLPRVGPNKSEIYAGSVERQGDAFIVAVNDRVTRATAVVPALGFDEKFQNASIVGSDTISAGDVLGIAIWENVEDGILTTAGAPATLDEIQVDGAGYIFIPYAGRIKASGNSPETIRRIVT
;
A
#
# COMPACT_ATOMS: atom_id res chain seq x y z
N MET A 1 -37.93 -3.62 -68.51
CA MET A 1 -36.52 -3.87 -68.12
C MET A 1 -36.27 -3.96 -66.60
N THR A 2 -37.27 -4.20 -65.74
CA THR A 2 -37.11 -4.00 -64.27
C THR A 2 -37.22 -5.27 -63.40
N LYS A 3 -37.69 -6.41 -63.93
CA LYS A 3 -37.83 -7.65 -63.15
C LYS A 3 -36.48 -8.35 -62.87
N MET A 4 -35.59 -8.42 -63.86
CA MET A 4 -34.30 -9.11 -63.73
C MET A 4 -33.38 -8.43 -62.72
N GLY A 5 -33.30 -7.09 -62.74
CA GLY A 5 -32.49 -6.31 -61.80
C GLY A 5 -32.94 -6.46 -60.34
N LYS A 6 -34.25 -6.55 -60.07
CA LYS A 6 -34.78 -6.78 -58.71
C LYS A 6 -34.43 -8.16 -58.15
N VAL A 7 -34.38 -9.19 -59.00
CA VAL A 7 -34.00 -10.55 -58.58
C VAL A 7 -32.52 -10.61 -58.22
N ILE A 8 -31.66 -9.98 -59.02
CA ILE A 8 -30.21 -9.92 -58.76
C ILE A 8 -29.93 -9.12 -57.47
N ALA A 9 -30.57 -7.96 -57.29
CA ALA A 9 -30.42 -7.15 -56.08
C ALA A 9 -30.86 -7.90 -54.81
N ARG A 10 -31.96 -8.66 -54.87
CA ARG A 10 -32.40 -9.51 -53.74
C ARG A 10 -31.40 -10.62 -53.41
N ARG A 11 -30.82 -11.27 -54.42
CA ARG A 11 -29.82 -12.33 -54.19
C ARG A 11 -28.52 -11.78 -53.62
N ALA A 12 -28.07 -10.62 -54.10
CA ALA A 12 -26.90 -9.93 -53.55
C ALA A 12 -27.14 -9.52 -52.08
N ALA A 13 -28.31 -8.95 -51.77
CA ALA A 13 -28.66 -8.57 -50.40
C ALA A 13 -28.68 -9.79 -49.45
N LEU A 14 -29.22 -10.93 -49.89
CA LEU A 14 -29.22 -12.18 -49.13
C LEU A 14 -27.79 -12.72 -48.86
N LEU A 15 -26.90 -12.65 -49.85
CA LEU A 15 -25.50 -13.07 -49.70
C LEU A 15 -24.74 -12.19 -48.70
N VAL A 16 -24.92 -10.87 -48.78
CA VAL A 16 -24.32 -9.93 -47.83
C VAL A 16 -24.83 -10.19 -46.41
N LEU A 17 -26.14 -10.36 -46.25
CA LEU A 17 -26.75 -10.63 -44.95
C LEU A 17 -26.23 -11.95 -44.35
N ALA A 18 -26.15 -13.02 -45.15
CA ALA A 18 -25.59 -14.30 -44.72
C ALA A 18 -24.10 -14.20 -44.34
N GLY A 19 -23.31 -13.43 -45.10
CA GLY A 19 -21.90 -13.17 -44.79
C GLY A 19 -21.70 -12.42 -43.47
N THR A 20 -22.56 -11.43 -43.17
CA THR A 20 -22.48 -10.68 -41.89
C THR A 20 -22.84 -11.54 -40.68
N VAL A 21 -23.75 -12.51 -40.81
CA VAL A 21 -24.09 -13.43 -39.72
C VAL A 21 -22.97 -14.44 -39.47
N ALA A 22 -22.26 -14.88 -40.53
CA ALA A 22 -21.11 -15.78 -40.40
C ALA A 22 -19.84 -15.10 -39.83
N ALA A 23 -19.76 -13.76 -39.86
CA ALA A 23 -18.65 -13.00 -39.30
C ALA A 23 -18.68 -12.88 -37.77
N CYS A 24 -19.83 -13.17 -37.13
CA CYS A 24 -19.92 -13.32 -35.69
C CYS A 24 -19.35 -14.68 -35.27
N GLY A 25 -18.02 -14.79 -35.27
CA GLY A 25 -17.31 -15.96 -34.76
C GLY A 25 -17.47 -16.09 -33.23
N LEU A 26 -17.61 -17.34 -32.75
CA LEU A 26 -17.61 -17.62 -31.31
C LEU A 26 -16.33 -17.05 -30.66
N PRO A 27 -16.42 -16.51 -29.43
CA PRO A 27 -15.25 -16.11 -28.68
C PRO A 27 -14.27 -17.29 -28.60
N ARG A 28 -13.08 -17.11 -29.17
CA ARG A 28 -12.05 -18.15 -29.18
C ARG A 28 -11.39 -18.21 -27.82
N VAL A 29 -11.30 -19.42 -27.26
CA VAL A 29 -10.76 -19.69 -25.91
C VAL A 29 -9.25 -19.47 -25.81
N GLY A 30 -8.55 -19.34 -26.94
CA GLY A 30 -7.13 -19.01 -27.00
C GLY A 30 -6.45 -19.48 -28.28
N PRO A 31 -5.15 -19.17 -28.42
CA PRO A 31 -4.34 -19.63 -29.54
C PRO A 31 -4.15 -21.14 -29.52
N ASN A 32 -4.01 -21.73 -30.71
CA ASN A 32 -3.66 -23.15 -30.87
C ASN A 32 -2.14 -23.35 -30.79
N LYS A 33 -1.70 -24.61 -30.74
CA LYS A 33 -0.28 -24.95 -30.68
C LYS A 33 0.53 -24.31 -31.82
N SER A 34 0.04 -24.35 -33.06
CA SER A 34 0.77 -23.77 -34.20
C SER A 34 0.98 -22.26 -34.09
N GLU A 35 0.02 -21.54 -33.50
CA GLU A 35 0.08 -20.10 -33.26
C GLU A 35 1.02 -19.75 -32.11
N ILE A 36 1.02 -20.55 -31.03
CA ILE A 36 1.97 -20.40 -29.93
C ILE A 36 3.42 -20.54 -30.42
N TYR A 37 3.69 -21.49 -31.31
CA TYR A 37 5.03 -21.70 -31.88
C TYR A 37 5.36 -20.73 -33.03
N ALA A 38 4.40 -19.97 -33.55
CA ALA A 38 4.66 -19.04 -34.65
C ALA A 38 5.62 -17.91 -34.26
N GLY A 39 5.57 -17.46 -33.01
CA GLY A 39 6.49 -16.45 -32.45
C GLY A 39 7.67 -17.05 -31.69
N SER A 40 7.92 -18.35 -31.78
CA SER A 40 8.99 -18.95 -30.98
C SER A 40 10.37 -18.66 -31.59
N VAL A 41 11.41 -18.67 -30.75
CA VAL A 41 12.81 -18.57 -31.20
C VAL A 41 13.16 -19.66 -32.22
N GLU A 42 12.56 -20.85 -32.12
CA GLU A 42 12.71 -21.94 -33.11
C GLU A 42 12.22 -21.55 -34.51
N ARG A 43 11.28 -20.60 -34.59
CA ARG A 43 10.75 -20.01 -35.83
C ARG A 43 11.18 -18.56 -36.03
N GLN A 44 12.34 -18.17 -35.49
CA GLN A 44 12.91 -16.82 -35.64
C GLN A 44 12.07 -15.69 -35.01
N GLY A 45 11.20 -16.03 -34.06
CA GLY A 45 10.57 -15.05 -33.17
C GLY A 45 11.41 -14.79 -31.91
N ASP A 46 10.79 -14.17 -30.90
CA ASP A 46 11.43 -13.74 -29.65
C ASP A 46 10.89 -14.49 -28.41
N ALA A 47 9.95 -15.43 -28.57
CA ALA A 47 9.38 -16.19 -27.46
C ALA A 47 10.07 -17.54 -27.23
N PHE A 48 10.46 -17.83 -25.99
CA PHE A 48 10.89 -19.17 -25.58
C PHE A 48 9.69 -20.02 -25.17
N ILE A 49 9.39 -21.06 -25.94
CA ILE A 49 8.31 -22.00 -25.63
C ILE A 49 8.90 -23.22 -24.92
N VAL A 50 8.63 -23.35 -23.62
CA VAL A 50 9.10 -24.46 -22.80
C VAL A 50 7.96 -25.47 -22.62
N ALA A 51 8.19 -26.72 -23.06
CA ALA A 51 7.25 -27.81 -22.81
C ALA A 51 7.26 -28.19 -21.33
N VAL A 52 6.09 -28.16 -20.68
CA VAL A 52 5.95 -28.56 -19.28
C VAL A 52 6.10 -30.08 -19.18
N ASN A 53 7.12 -30.53 -18.47
CA ASN A 53 7.42 -31.94 -18.19
C ASN A 53 8.02 -32.08 -16.78
N ASP A 54 8.18 -33.32 -16.31
CA ASP A 54 8.67 -33.60 -14.95
C ASP A 54 10.02 -32.95 -14.63
N ARG A 55 10.89 -32.80 -15.63
CA ARG A 55 12.18 -32.12 -15.46
C ARG A 55 12.00 -30.63 -15.24
N VAL A 56 11.16 -29.97 -16.04
CA VAL A 56 10.85 -28.53 -15.90
C VAL A 56 10.17 -28.28 -14.57
N THR A 57 9.14 -29.05 -14.22
CA THR A 57 8.42 -28.93 -12.95
C THR A 57 9.36 -29.04 -11.76
N ARG A 58 10.30 -30.00 -11.78
CA ARG A 58 11.31 -30.17 -10.73
C ARG A 58 12.32 -29.04 -10.70
N ALA A 59 12.77 -28.57 -11.86
CA ALA A 59 13.71 -27.46 -11.97
C ALA A 59 13.08 -26.13 -11.49
N THR A 60 11.78 -25.96 -11.64
CA THR A 60 11.03 -24.77 -11.19
C THR A 60 10.37 -24.94 -9.82
N ALA A 61 10.52 -26.10 -9.16
CA ALA A 61 9.95 -26.38 -7.84
C ALA A 61 10.74 -25.68 -6.71
N VAL A 62 10.96 -24.38 -6.85
CA VAL A 62 11.52 -23.54 -5.81
C VAL A 62 10.35 -23.05 -4.96
N VAL A 63 10.29 -23.50 -3.71
CA VAL A 63 9.41 -22.89 -2.71
C VAL A 63 10.13 -21.64 -2.20
N PRO A 64 9.64 -20.42 -2.49
CA PRO A 64 10.22 -19.23 -1.88
C PRO A 64 10.12 -19.39 -0.36
N ALA A 65 11.17 -19.06 0.38
CA ALA A 65 11.08 -18.96 1.82
C ALA A 65 10.05 -17.87 2.15
N LEU A 66 8.86 -18.28 2.60
CA LEU A 66 7.86 -17.35 3.11
C LEU A 66 8.33 -16.90 4.48
N GLY A 67 8.85 -15.68 4.56
CA GLY A 67 9.37 -15.09 5.78
C GLY A 67 9.47 -13.58 5.65
N PHE A 68 9.62 -12.89 6.78
CA PHE A 68 9.91 -11.47 6.79
C PHE A 68 11.35 -11.23 6.35
N ASP A 69 11.61 -10.13 5.63
CA ASP A 69 12.96 -9.69 5.25
C ASP A 69 13.84 -9.50 6.51
N GLU A 70 15.14 -9.72 6.38
CA GLU A 70 16.11 -9.51 7.47
C GLU A 70 16.01 -8.12 8.08
N LYS A 71 15.72 -7.08 7.28
CA LYS A 71 15.52 -5.72 7.78
C LYS A 71 14.34 -5.61 8.75
N PHE A 72 13.28 -6.37 8.50
CA PHE A 72 12.10 -6.37 9.36
C PHE A 72 12.34 -7.20 10.62
N GLN A 73 12.97 -8.38 10.48
CA GLN A 73 13.30 -9.24 11.64
C GLN A 73 14.28 -8.56 12.60
N ASN A 74 15.21 -7.75 12.08
CA ASN A 74 16.20 -7.02 12.87
C ASN A 74 15.79 -5.57 13.17
N ALA A 75 14.56 -5.17 12.82
CA ALA A 75 14.10 -3.82 13.15
C ALA A 75 14.01 -3.67 14.68
N SER A 76 14.51 -2.55 15.20
CA SER A 76 14.34 -2.23 16.62
C SER A 76 12.85 -2.11 16.95
N ILE A 77 12.47 -2.55 18.14
CA ILE A 77 11.13 -2.31 18.68
C ILE A 77 10.89 -0.81 18.64
N VAL A 78 9.85 -0.37 17.94
CA VAL A 78 9.39 1.03 18.02
C VAL A 78 9.02 1.25 19.47
N GLY A 79 9.88 1.96 20.20
CA GLY A 79 9.66 2.23 21.61
C GLY A 79 8.35 2.98 21.76
N SER A 80 7.39 2.39 22.49
CA SER A 80 6.09 2.99 22.84
C SER A 80 6.24 4.33 23.54
N ASP A 81 7.45 4.60 24.01
CA ASP A 81 7.76 5.73 24.87
C ASP A 81 8.28 6.92 24.07
N THR A 82 8.33 6.90 22.73
CA THR A 82 8.78 8.08 21.97
C THR A 82 7.62 9.01 21.67
N ILE A 83 7.64 10.20 22.26
CA ILE A 83 6.63 11.23 22.02
C ILE A 83 6.75 11.73 20.57
N SER A 84 5.62 11.93 19.91
CA SER A 84 5.49 12.41 18.53
C SER A 84 4.69 13.71 18.44
N ALA A 85 4.83 14.43 17.32
CA ALA A 85 4.01 15.60 17.05
C ALA A 85 2.54 15.19 16.91
N GLY A 86 1.63 15.91 17.58
CA GLY A 86 0.22 15.57 17.65
C GLY A 86 -0.18 14.71 18.85
N ASP A 87 0.77 14.14 19.60
CA ASP A 87 0.47 13.44 20.85
C ASP A 87 -0.12 14.40 21.90
N VAL A 88 -0.90 13.85 22.83
CA VAL A 88 -1.47 14.59 23.95
C VAL A 88 -0.86 14.07 25.24
N LEU A 89 -0.25 14.97 26.01
CA LEU A 89 0.43 14.64 27.26
C LEU A 89 -0.36 15.16 28.47
N GLY A 90 -0.57 14.29 29.46
CA GLY A 90 -1.03 14.70 30.79
C GLY A 90 0.19 15.01 31.68
N ILE A 91 0.26 16.23 32.22
CA ILE A 91 1.39 16.65 33.07
C ILE A 91 0.85 17.02 34.46
N ALA A 92 1.42 16.39 35.49
CA ALA A 92 1.16 16.73 36.89
C ALA A 92 2.42 17.32 37.50
N ILE A 93 2.35 18.59 37.94
CA ILE A 93 3.45 19.30 38.60
C ILE A 93 3.15 19.38 40.09
N TRP A 94 4.10 18.94 40.91
CA TRP A 94 4.03 19.03 42.37
C TRP A 94 5.00 20.12 42.84
N GLU A 95 4.49 21.09 43.61
CA GLU A 95 5.31 22.10 44.26
C GLU A 95 5.33 21.90 45.78
N ASN A 96 6.48 22.15 46.39
CA ASN A 96 6.70 22.00 47.84
C ASN A 96 6.84 23.37 48.51
N VAL A 97 5.90 24.27 48.25
CA VAL A 97 5.82 25.61 48.84
C VAL A 97 4.40 25.88 49.36
N GLU A 98 4.29 26.63 50.45
CA GLU A 98 2.99 26.89 51.14
C GLU A 98 2.01 27.72 50.26
N ASP A 99 2.52 28.72 49.54
CA ASP A 99 1.79 29.52 48.54
C ASP A 99 2.35 29.21 47.15
N GLY A 100 1.87 28.11 46.57
CA GLY A 100 2.16 27.76 45.20
C GLY A 100 1.37 28.60 44.20
N ILE A 101 1.99 28.97 43.08
CA ILE A 101 1.31 29.76 42.03
C ILE A 101 0.43 28.86 41.16
N LEU A 102 0.73 27.56 41.08
CA LEU A 102 -0.02 26.59 40.30
C LEU A 102 -0.91 25.70 41.19
N THR A 103 -0.60 25.60 42.48
CA THR A 103 -1.29 24.76 43.47
C THR A 103 -1.33 25.41 44.85
N THR A 104 -2.33 25.07 45.65
CA THR A 104 -2.25 25.24 47.10
C THR A 104 -1.52 24.05 47.72
N ALA A 105 -0.84 24.25 48.86
CA ALA A 105 -0.01 23.24 49.51
C ALA A 105 -0.68 21.85 49.59
N GLY A 106 -0.05 20.83 48.98
CA GLY A 106 -0.47 19.43 49.07
C GLY A 106 -1.30 18.87 47.90
N ALA A 107 -1.61 19.65 46.86
CA ALA A 107 -2.28 19.17 45.64
C ALA A 107 -1.43 19.43 44.38
N PRO A 108 -1.48 18.59 43.34
CA PRO A 108 -0.75 18.82 42.09
C PRO A 108 -1.49 19.81 41.17
N ALA A 109 -0.73 20.55 40.37
CA ALA A 109 -1.27 21.31 39.25
C ALA A 109 -1.39 20.33 38.08
N THR A 110 -2.62 19.94 37.76
CA THR A 110 -2.90 19.12 36.58
C THR A 110 -3.02 20.04 35.37
N LEU A 111 -2.05 19.93 34.47
CA LEU A 111 -2.15 20.49 33.13
C LEU A 111 -2.69 19.37 32.24
N ASP A 112 -4.02 19.33 32.14
CA ASP A 112 -4.74 18.34 31.36
C ASP A 112 -4.60 18.65 29.87
N GLU A 113 -4.19 17.64 29.11
CA GLU A 113 -4.20 17.61 27.64
C GLU A 113 -3.33 18.66 26.92
N ILE A 114 -2.04 18.72 27.24
CA ILE A 114 -1.10 19.51 26.44
C ILE A 114 -0.77 18.76 25.14
N GLN A 115 -1.24 19.28 24.02
CA GLN A 115 -0.92 18.75 22.70
C GLN A 115 0.51 19.15 22.27
N VAL A 116 1.25 18.20 21.71
CA VAL A 116 2.53 18.44 21.06
C VAL A 116 2.30 19.14 19.72
N ASP A 117 2.86 20.34 19.55
CA ASP A 117 2.68 21.14 18.34
C ASP A 117 3.29 20.48 17.08
N GLY A 118 2.97 21.01 15.89
CA GLY A 118 3.48 20.49 14.62
C GLY A 118 5.00 20.58 14.44
N ALA A 119 5.68 21.41 15.26
CA ALA A 119 7.13 21.47 15.33
C ALA A 119 7.71 20.53 16.41
N GLY A 120 6.86 19.79 17.14
CA GLY A 120 7.23 18.83 18.17
C GLY A 120 7.49 19.43 19.55
N TYR A 121 6.96 20.61 19.86
CA TYR A 121 7.14 21.28 21.15
C TYR A 121 5.87 21.25 22.01
N ILE A 122 6.07 21.32 23.32
CA ILE A 122 5.03 21.58 24.33
C ILE A 122 5.33 22.89 25.05
N PHE A 123 4.30 23.54 25.58
CA PHE A 123 4.44 24.71 26.42
C PHE A 123 4.09 24.36 27.87
N ILE A 124 5.04 24.57 28.77
CA ILE A 124 4.83 24.40 30.21
C ILE A 124 5.01 25.77 30.86
N PRO A 125 4.05 26.25 31.70
CA PRO A 125 4.23 27.47 32.46
C PRO A 125 5.58 27.49 33.21
N TYR A 126 6.27 28.63 33.18
CA TYR A 126 7.62 28.86 33.75
C TYR A 126 8.80 28.11 33.09
N ALA A 127 8.60 26.88 32.61
CA ALA A 127 9.64 26.14 31.88
C ALA A 127 9.70 26.51 30.37
N GLY A 128 8.68 27.23 29.87
CA GLY A 128 8.65 27.74 28.50
C GLY A 128 8.37 26.66 27.46
N ARG A 129 8.94 26.81 26.26
CA ARG A 129 8.77 25.85 25.15
C ARG A 129 9.84 24.75 25.23
N ILE A 130 9.39 23.50 25.33
CA ILE A 130 10.26 22.33 25.44
C ILE A 130 10.04 21.41 24.24
N LYS A 131 11.12 20.90 23.66
CA LYS A 131 11.06 19.93 22.56
C LYS A 131 10.63 18.56 23.10
N ALA A 132 9.38 18.18 22.84
CA ALA A 132 8.81 16.92 23.29
C ALA A 132 9.04 15.78 22.28
N SER A 133 8.88 16.05 20.98
CA SER A 133 8.95 15.00 19.96
C SER A 133 10.35 14.37 19.88
N GLY A 134 10.43 13.05 19.80
CA GLY A 134 11.70 12.30 19.73
C GLY A 134 12.32 12.01 21.10
N ASN A 135 11.71 12.48 22.18
CA ASN A 135 12.10 12.18 23.55
C ASN A 135 11.12 11.20 24.20
N SER A 136 11.57 10.53 25.27
CA SER A 136 10.69 9.77 26.14
C SER A 136 10.09 10.59 27.27
N PRO A 137 8.95 10.19 27.85
CA PRO A 137 8.40 10.84 29.05
C PRO A 137 9.43 11.00 30.17
N GLU A 138 10.28 9.99 30.39
CA GLU A 138 11.39 10.06 31.36
C GLU A 138 12.44 11.12 31.00
N THR A 139 12.75 11.26 29.71
CA THR A 139 13.69 12.28 29.23
C THR A 139 13.10 13.67 29.45
N ILE A 140 11.82 13.86 29.16
CA ILE A 140 11.12 15.13 29.43
C ILE A 140 11.08 15.45 30.92
N ARG A 141 10.82 14.47 31.79
CA ARG A 141 10.86 14.67 33.24
C ARG A 141 12.20 15.24 33.72
N ARG A 142 13.31 14.76 33.18
CA ARG A 142 14.67 15.25 33.48
C ARG A 142 14.95 16.65 32.93
N ILE A 143 14.31 17.04 31.83
CA ILE A 143 14.48 18.38 31.25
C ILE A 143 13.73 19.44 32.09
N VAL A 144 12.61 19.06 32.71
CA VAL A 144 11.70 19.97 33.43
C VAL A 144 12.07 20.15 34.92
N THR A 145 12.76 19.17 35.52
CA THR A 145 13.20 19.21 36.94
C THR A 145 14.55 19.89 37.08
#